data_AF-A0A533SGF4-F1
#
_entry.id   AF-A0A533SGF4-F1
#
_cell.length_a   1.000
_cell.length_b   1.000
_cell.length_c   1.000
_cell.angle_alpha   90.00
_cell.angle_beta   90.00
_cell.angle_gamma   90.00
#
_symmetry.space_group_name_H-M   'P 1'
#
loop_
_entity.id
_entity.type
_entity.pdbx_description
1 polymer ?
#
loop_
_entity_poly.entity_id
_entity_poly.type
_entity_poly.pdbx_seq_one_letter_code
_entity_poly.pdbx_strand_id
1 'polypeptide(L)'
;QESHYRYVDSLPETESEVAFPLKIEQRVLGILDLQSDQPDAFHELDRIVLRALADSIAIAVEGARLYSDVQRRAEQISAVFEITHALTSILDLDKLLDTVVETIQKRFGYPFVHLYSVHPGRRLILYWAGSGARSDSFREQQIQISLDESTGIIPWVARTGKPLLANDVRKEPLYKPSPVPPYDTSSEVALPLSYGGETQAILDLQSTEYNAFDEKDVSILEALSASIAIALRNASLYRSEQWRRQVADSFRDVANLLNANVTLDELLNSILSELEKNLPCEASAIWLYEEDPQHPNASDRLRLAYSHGFTVEHMNRVLEQDPVARQWLEASLNSTEPTIRRPTDPLGPLGAALDFSPDYSSIAAPLMSGKQSLG
;
A
#
# COMPACT_ATOMS: atom_id res chain seq x y z
N GLN A 1 -58.96 -5.43 41.21
CA GLN A 1 -57.97 -5.12 40.17
C GLN A 1 -56.85 -6.13 40.29
N GLU A 2 -56.62 -6.91 39.23
CA GLU A 2 -55.42 -7.76 39.16
C GLU A 2 -54.16 -6.90 39.29
N SER A 3 -53.15 -7.40 39.98
CA SER A 3 -51.91 -6.66 40.29
C SER A 3 -51.04 -6.35 39.07
N HIS A 4 -51.35 -6.94 37.91
CA HIS A 4 -50.55 -6.84 36.69
C HIS A 4 -51.21 -6.00 35.58
N TYR A 5 -52.48 -5.63 35.73
CA TYR A 5 -53.18 -4.80 34.76
C TYR A 5 -52.79 -3.33 34.91
N ARG A 6 -52.41 -2.70 33.80
CA ARG A 6 -52.12 -1.27 33.72
C ARG A 6 -52.94 -0.67 32.60
N TYR A 7 -53.83 0.26 32.95
CA TYR A 7 -54.61 1.01 31.97
C TYR A 7 -53.70 1.77 31.00
N VAL A 8 -54.03 1.71 29.72
CA VAL A 8 -53.31 2.39 28.64
C VAL A 8 -54.28 3.27 27.86
N ASP A 9 -54.01 4.58 27.79
CA ASP A 9 -54.89 5.56 27.14
C ASP A 9 -55.20 5.26 25.65
N SER A 10 -54.33 4.48 24.98
CA SER A 10 -54.50 4.09 23.58
C SER A 10 -55.49 2.95 23.36
N LEU A 11 -55.88 2.21 24.40
CA LEU A 11 -56.80 1.07 24.36
C LEU A 11 -57.83 1.19 25.50
N PRO A 12 -58.66 2.24 25.51
CA PRO A 12 -59.54 2.57 26.65
C PRO A 12 -60.70 1.59 26.83
N GLU A 13 -61.03 0.83 25.78
CA GLU A 13 -62.14 -0.12 25.75
C GLU A 13 -61.75 -1.52 26.24
N THR A 14 -60.49 -1.77 26.64
CA THR A 14 -60.04 -3.11 27.05
C THR A 14 -60.66 -3.53 28.39
N GLU A 15 -61.54 -4.53 28.34
CA GLU A 15 -62.21 -5.15 29.50
C GLU A 15 -61.66 -6.54 29.86
N SER A 16 -60.97 -7.21 28.92
CA SER A 16 -60.23 -8.47 29.16
C SER A 16 -58.89 -8.47 28.42
N GLU A 17 -57.85 -9.06 29.02
CA GLU A 17 -56.50 -9.15 28.45
C GLU A 17 -55.84 -10.50 28.77
N VAL A 18 -55.09 -11.06 27.83
CA VAL A 18 -54.22 -12.21 28.07
C VAL A 18 -52.90 -12.05 27.33
N ALA A 19 -51.80 -12.19 28.08
CA ALA A 19 -50.45 -12.08 27.55
C ALA A 19 -49.72 -13.43 27.62
N PHE A 20 -49.15 -13.86 26.49
CA PHE A 20 -48.32 -15.06 26.39
C PHE A 20 -46.88 -14.68 26.04
N PRO A 21 -45.87 -15.18 26.77
CA PRO A 21 -44.48 -14.95 26.37
C PRO A 21 -44.17 -15.73 25.09
N LEU A 22 -43.60 -15.06 24.11
CA LEU A 22 -42.97 -15.70 22.96
C LEU A 22 -41.59 -16.17 23.42
N LYS A 23 -41.41 -17.46 23.68
CA LYS A 23 -40.17 -17.98 24.26
C LYS A 23 -39.65 -19.21 23.52
N ILE A 24 -38.32 -19.34 23.50
CA ILE A 24 -37.62 -20.57 23.12
C ILE A 24 -36.78 -20.98 24.31
N GLU A 25 -37.03 -22.18 24.82
CA GLU A 25 -36.45 -22.68 26.07
C GLU A 25 -36.63 -21.67 27.22
N GLN A 26 -35.54 -21.06 27.69
CA GLN A 26 -35.53 -20.06 28.76
C GLN A 26 -35.45 -18.60 28.24
N ARG A 27 -35.30 -18.39 26.92
CA ARG A 27 -35.15 -17.06 26.32
C ARG A 27 -36.49 -16.52 25.86
N VAL A 28 -36.91 -15.38 26.41
CA VAL A 28 -38.08 -14.63 25.96
C VAL A 28 -37.70 -13.75 24.77
N LEU A 29 -38.37 -13.96 23.63
CA LEU A 29 -38.19 -13.22 22.38
C LEU A 29 -39.14 -12.01 22.29
N GLY A 30 -40.25 -12.06 23.01
CA GLY A 30 -41.30 -11.04 23.01
C GLY A 30 -42.56 -11.49 23.77
N ILE A 31 -43.66 -10.79 23.57
CA ILE A 31 -44.97 -11.08 24.17
C ILE A 31 -46.03 -11.05 23.05
N LEU A 32 -46.94 -12.02 23.07
CA LEU A 32 -48.21 -11.98 22.35
C LEU A 32 -49.26 -11.46 23.32
N ASP A 33 -49.74 -10.25 23.06
CA ASP A 33 -50.77 -9.59 23.84
C ASP A 33 -52.11 -9.61 23.09
N LEU A 34 -53.19 -9.95 23.79
CA LEU A 34 -54.52 -10.12 23.24
C LEU A 34 -55.52 -9.45 24.17
N GLN A 35 -56.30 -8.52 23.61
CA GLN A 35 -57.24 -7.70 24.36
C GLN A 35 -58.64 -7.80 23.77
N SER A 36 -59.66 -7.61 24.60
CA SER A 36 -61.07 -7.59 24.21
C SER A 36 -61.83 -6.54 25.02
N ASP A 37 -62.82 -5.95 24.38
CA ASP A 37 -63.82 -5.04 24.96
C ASP A 37 -64.98 -5.77 25.66
N GLN A 38 -64.95 -7.11 25.67
CA GLN A 38 -65.90 -7.93 26.39
C GLN A 38 -65.28 -8.44 27.69
N PRO A 39 -66.03 -8.43 28.80
CA PRO A 39 -65.58 -9.04 30.04
C PRO A 39 -65.56 -10.57 29.90
N ASP A 40 -64.57 -11.22 30.52
CA ASP A 40 -64.38 -12.68 30.52
C ASP A 40 -64.25 -13.32 29.11
N ALA A 41 -63.70 -12.57 28.15
CA ALA A 41 -63.64 -12.98 26.74
C ALA A 41 -62.73 -14.19 26.44
N PHE A 42 -61.80 -14.54 27.35
CA PHE A 42 -60.81 -15.61 27.14
C PHE A 42 -61.05 -16.79 28.10
N HIS A 43 -61.65 -17.86 27.59
CA HIS A 43 -61.93 -19.06 28.38
C HIS A 43 -60.68 -19.95 28.54
N GLU A 44 -60.77 -20.94 29.42
CA GLU A 44 -59.64 -21.81 29.76
C GLU A 44 -59.11 -22.62 28.56
N LEU A 45 -60.00 -23.05 27.66
CA LEU A 45 -59.64 -23.72 26.41
C LEU A 45 -58.89 -22.78 25.46
N ASP A 46 -59.32 -21.51 25.36
CA ASP A 46 -58.65 -20.50 24.53
C ASP A 46 -57.21 -20.30 25.01
N ARG A 47 -56.97 -20.29 26.33
CA ARG A 47 -55.63 -20.15 26.88
C ARG A 47 -54.67 -21.28 26.48
N ILE A 48 -55.17 -22.51 26.33
CA ILE A 48 -54.35 -23.65 25.89
C ILE A 48 -53.96 -23.48 24.42
N VAL A 49 -54.93 -23.13 23.58
CA VAL A 49 -54.70 -22.93 22.13
C VAL A 49 -53.78 -21.73 21.88
N LEU A 50 -54.03 -20.61 22.56
CA LEU A 50 -53.23 -19.39 22.43
C LEU A 50 -51.80 -19.57 22.96
N ARG A 51 -51.59 -20.42 23.98
CA ARG A 51 -50.24 -20.80 24.42
C ARG A 51 -49.50 -21.59 23.34
N ALA A 52 -50.14 -22.60 22.75
CA ALA A 52 -49.54 -23.38 21.67
C ALA A 52 -49.24 -22.49 20.43
N LEU A 53 -50.11 -21.51 20.17
CA LEU A 53 -49.90 -20.52 19.12
C LEU A 53 -48.71 -19.60 19.45
N ALA A 54 -48.60 -19.11 20.69
CA ALA A 54 -47.47 -18.29 21.13
C ALA A 54 -46.13 -19.04 21.03
N ASP A 55 -46.09 -20.32 21.42
CA ASP A 55 -44.90 -21.18 21.25
C ASP A 55 -44.55 -21.34 19.76
N SER A 56 -45.56 -21.55 18.89
CA SER A 56 -45.35 -21.65 17.44
C SER A 56 -44.84 -20.34 16.81
N ILE A 57 -45.38 -19.19 17.25
CA ILE A 57 -44.93 -17.86 16.83
C ILE A 57 -43.48 -17.63 17.26
N ALA A 58 -43.11 -18.01 18.49
CA ALA A 58 -41.74 -17.88 18.97
C ALA A 58 -40.74 -18.64 18.08
N ILE A 59 -41.06 -19.87 17.70
CA ILE A 59 -40.24 -20.68 16.78
C ILE A 59 -40.13 -20.00 15.40
N ALA A 60 -41.25 -19.53 14.85
CA ALA A 60 -41.26 -18.87 13.54
C ALA A 60 -40.47 -17.56 13.52
N VAL A 61 -40.60 -16.73 14.56
CA VAL A 61 -39.85 -15.48 14.73
C VAL A 61 -38.35 -15.75 14.83
N GLU A 62 -37.94 -16.76 15.59
CA GLU A 62 -36.53 -17.16 15.68
C GLU A 62 -36.00 -17.64 14.34
N GLY A 63 -36.74 -18.51 13.65
CA GLY A 63 -36.37 -19.01 12.33
C GLY A 63 -36.17 -17.88 11.32
N ALA A 64 -37.09 -16.90 11.31
CA ALA A 64 -36.99 -15.72 10.46
C ALA A 64 -35.77 -14.84 10.81
N ARG A 65 -35.47 -14.64 12.11
CA ARG A 65 -34.29 -13.88 12.57
C ARG A 65 -32.99 -14.56 12.15
N LEU A 66 -32.85 -15.85 12.43
CA LEU A 66 -31.66 -16.63 12.06
C LEU A 66 -31.46 -16.64 10.54
N TYR A 67 -32.53 -16.83 9.77
CA TYR A 67 -32.47 -16.78 8.31
C TYR A 67 -32.02 -15.40 7.80
N SER A 68 -32.56 -14.32 8.36
CA SER A 68 -32.17 -12.96 8.00
C SER A 68 -30.68 -12.69 8.31
N ASP A 69 -30.18 -13.18 9.45
CA ASP A 69 -28.77 -13.02 9.82
C ASP A 69 -27.84 -13.85 8.90
N VAL A 70 -28.24 -15.07 8.53
CA VAL A 70 -27.52 -15.89 7.55
C VAL A 70 -27.47 -15.18 6.20
N GLN A 71 -28.60 -14.67 5.72
CA GLN A 71 -28.68 -13.97 4.45
C GLN A 71 -27.79 -12.71 4.45
N ARG A 72 -27.84 -11.92 5.53
CA ARG A 72 -26.98 -10.72 5.69
C ARG A 72 -25.50 -11.08 5.65
N ARG A 73 -25.09 -12.16 6.34
CA ARG A 73 -23.70 -12.63 6.32
C ARG A 73 -23.29 -13.12 4.93
N ALA A 74 -24.17 -13.82 4.22
CA ALA A 74 -23.91 -14.28 2.86
C ALA A 74 -23.70 -13.11 1.90
N GLU A 75 -24.54 -12.07 1.98
CA GLU A 75 -24.40 -10.84 1.19
C GLU A 75 -23.07 -10.14 1.47
N GLN A 76 -22.65 -10.04 2.75
CA GLN A 76 -21.35 -9.47 3.12
C GLN A 76 -20.17 -10.25 2.53
N ILE A 77 -20.20 -11.59 2.65
CA ILE A 77 -19.15 -12.46 2.10
C ILE A 77 -19.10 -12.35 0.57
N SER A 78 -20.25 -12.34 -0.10
CA SER A 78 -20.31 -12.20 -1.57
C SER A 78 -19.68 -10.89 -2.02
N ALA A 79 -20.00 -9.77 -1.34
CA ALA A 79 -19.43 -8.47 -1.67
C ALA A 79 -17.89 -8.45 -1.49
N VAL A 80 -17.38 -9.01 -0.39
CA VAL A 80 -15.93 -9.10 -0.16
C VAL A 80 -15.26 -10.01 -1.20
N PHE A 81 -15.91 -11.11 -1.58
CA PHE A 81 -15.40 -12.04 -2.58
C PHE A 81 -15.34 -11.41 -3.97
N GLU A 82 -16.38 -10.70 -4.40
CA GLU A 82 -16.42 -10.00 -5.68
C GLU A 82 -15.28 -8.97 -5.79
N ILE A 83 -15.10 -8.15 -4.74
CA ILE A 83 -14.01 -7.17 -4.68
C ILE A 83 -12.65 -7.89 -4.71
N THR A 84 -12.47 -8.94 -3.90
CA THR A 84 -11.24 -9.72 -3.85
C THR A 84 -10.91 -10.34 -5.21
N HIS A 85 -11.90 -10.91 -5.90
CA HIS A 85 -11.69 -11.55 -7.19
C HIS A 85 -11.30 -10.54 -8.27
N ALA A 86 -11.96 -9.39 -8.31
CA ALA A 86 -11.60 -8.31 -9.22
C ALA A 86 -10.15 -7.85 -9.01
N LEU A 87 -9.77 -7.56 -7.76
CA LEU A 87 -8.43 -7.06 -7.43
C LEU A 87 -7.33 -8.09 -7.70
N THR A 88 -7.54 -9.36 -7.36
CA THR A 88 -6.53 -10.42 -7.55
C THR A 88 -6.29 -10.77 -9.02
N SER A 89 -7.18 -10.41 -9.92
CA SER A 89 -7.02 -10.62 -11.37
C SER A 89 -6.11 -9.59 -12.06
N ILE A 90 -5.81 -8.47 -11.39
CA ILE A 90 -5.04 -7.37 -11.97
C ILE A 90 -3.55 -7.59 -11.69
N LEU A 91 -2.76 -7.81 -12.75
CA LEU A 91 -1.30 -8.00 -12.65
C LEU A 91 -0.49 -6.71 -12.88
N ASP A 92 -1.13 -5.69 -13.45
CA ASP A 92 -0.56 -4.36 -13.62
C ASP A 92 -0.61 -3.63 -12.27
N LEU A 93 0.55 -3.41 -11.66
CA LEU A 93 0.65 -2.85 -10.31
C LEU A 93 0.01 -1.47 -10.22
N ASP A 94 0.23 -0.61 -11.21
CA ASP A 94 -0.23 0.78 -11.16
C ASP A 94 -1.76 0.81 -11.27
N LYS A 95 -2.35 0.02 -12.18
CA LYS A 95 -3.81 -0.14 -12.27
C LYS A 95 -4.42 -0.77 -11.02
N LEU A 96 -3.73 -1.74 -10.41
CA LEU A 96 -4.21 -2.38 -9.18
C LEU A 96 -4.29 -1.36 -8.05
N LEU A 97 -3.25 -0.55 -7.85
CA LEU A 97 -3.22 0.49 -6.82
C LEU A 97 -4.39 1.46 -6.97
N ASP A 98 -4.62 1.98 -8.17
CA ASP A 98 -5.73 2.90 -8.46
C ASP A 98 -7.09 2.21 -8.22
N THR A 99 -7.24 0.96 -8.66
CA THR A 99 -8.49 0.21 -8.48
C THR A 99 -8.79 -0.05 -7.01
N VAL A 100 -7.80 -0.38 -6.19
CA VAL A 100 -7.97 -0.59 -4.74
C VAL A 100 -8.49 0.68 -4.09
N VAL A 101 -7.80 1.79 -4.34
CA VAL A 101 -8.13 3.12 -3.78
C VAL A 101 -9.56 3.52 -4.17
N GLU A 102 -9.88 3.45 -5.47
CA GLU A 102 -11.21 3.81 -5.97
C GLU A 102 -12.30 2.91 -5.41
N THR A 103 -12.05 1.61 -5.31
CA THR A 103 -13.05 0.65 -4.82
C THR A 103 -13.39 0.91 -3.36
N ILE A 104 -12.36 1.12 -2.53
CA ILE A 104 -12.56 1.42 -1.11
C ILE A 104 -13.25 2.78 -0.96
N GLN A 105 -12.80 3.81 -1.68
CA GLN A 105 -13.41 5.13 -1.61
C GLN A 105 -14.89 5.10 -2.03
N LYS A 106 -15.23 4.47 -3.17
CA LYS A 106 -16.61 4.40 -3.68
C LYS A 106 -17.52 3.55 -2.78
N ARG A 107 -16.99 2.50 -2.16
CA ARG A 107 -17.79 1.56 -1.37
C ARG A 107 -18.07 2.05 0.04
N PHE A 108 -17.09 2.68 0.67
CA PHE A 108 -17.18 3.10 2.08
C PHE A 108 -17.33 4.61 2.26
N GLY A 109 -17.06 5.41 1.23
CA GLY A 109 -17.27 6.86 1.26
C GLY A 109 -16.23 7.64 2.08
N TYR A 110 -15.11 7.04 2.47
CA TYR A 110 -14.07 7.75 3.20
C TYR A 110 -13.39 8.80 2.30
N PRO A 111 -13.20 10.04 2.81
CA PRO A 111 -12.69 11.14 1.98
C PRO A 111 -11.24 10.92 1.55
N PHE A 112 -10.43 10.26 2.37
CA PHE A 112 -9.03 9.99 2.11
C PHE A 112 -8.74 8.51 2.23
N VAL A 113 -8.22 7.92 1.15
CA VAL A 113 -7.76 6.54 1.08
C VAL A 113 -6.36 6.59 0.50
N HIS A 114 -5.36 6.06 1.20
CA HIS A 114 -3.97 6.07 0.74
C HIS A 114 -3.34 4.69 0.86
N LEU A 115 -2.45 4.38 -0.07
CA LEU A 115 -1.61 3.21 -0.07
C LEU A 115 -0.15 3.64 0.04
N TYR A 116 0.58 2.99 0.93
CA TYR A 116 2.00 3.18 1.11
C TYR A 116 2.75 1.86 0.93
N SER A 117 3.91 1.89 0.30
CA SER A 117 4.85 0.77 0.34
C SER A 117 5.75 0.85 1.54
N VAL A 118 6.11 -0.32 2.08
CA VAL A 118 7.12 -0.44 3.12
C VAL A 118 8.38 -1.04 2.51
N HIS A 119 9.52 -0.37 2.68
CA HIS A 119 10.83 -0.81 2.23
C HIS A 119 11.78 -1.02 3.41
N PRO A 120 11.80 -2.20 4.05
CA PRO A 120 12.61 -2.46 5.25
C PRO A 120 14.11 -2.23 5.03
N GLY A 121 14.64 -2.62 3.87
CA GLY A 121 16.07 -2.43 3.54
C GLY A 121 16.48 -0.97 3.37
N ARG A 122 15.56 -0.11 2.90
CA ARG A 122 15.78 1.34 2.80
C ARG A 122 15.39 2.09 4.08
N ARG A 123 14.67 1.42 4.99
CA ARG A 123 14.06 2.00 6.19
C ARG A 123 13.13 3.17 5.84
N LEU A 124 12.40 3.04 4.74
CA LEU A 124 11.47 4.05 4.21
C LEU A 124 10.10 3.46 3.94
N ILE A 125 9.10 4.31 4.07
CA ILE A 125 7.72 4.08 3.67
C ILE A 125 7.39 5.13 2.61
N LEU A 126 6.97 4.69 1.43
CA LEU A 126 6.78 5.57 0.27
C LEU A 126 5.31 5.61 -0.13
N TYR A 127 4.81 6.81 -0.44
CA TYR A 127 3.48 6.95 -1.00
C TYR A 127 3.38 6.23 -2.36
N TRP A 128 2.31 5.44 -2.56
CA TRP A 128 2.06 4.74 -3.82
C TRP A 128 0.87 5.33 -4.57
N ALA A 129 -0.28 5.41 -3.91
CA ALA A 129 -1.52 5.87 -4.52
C ALA A 129 -2.49 6.36 -3.45
N GLY A 130 -3.52 7.08 -3.88
CA GLY A 130 -4.57 7.50 -2.97
C GLY A 130 -5.63 8.39 -3.60
N SER A 131 -6.61 8.80 -2.81
CA SER A 131 -7.77 9.57 -3.24
C SER A 131 -8.01 10.80 -2.38
N GLY A 132 -8.88 11.68 -2.88
CA GLY A 132 -9.28 12.90 -2.19
C GLY A 132 -8.28 14.04 -2.41
N ALA A 133 -8.54 15.17 -1.76
CA ALA A 133 -7.85 16.44 -2.02
C ALA A 133 -6.33 16.43 -1.75
N ARG A 134 -5.81 15.39 -1.06
CA ARG A 134 -4.39 15.28 -0.72
C ARG A 134 -3.58 14.44 -1.72
N SER A 135 -4.23 13.61 -2.53
CA SER A 135 -3.56 12.60 -3.35
C SER A 135 -2.53 13.19 -4.33
N ASP A 136 -2.91 14.26 -5.04
CA ASP A 136 -2.04 14.92 -6.01
C ASP A 136 -0.83 15.56 -5.32
N SER A 137 -1.04 16.27 -4.20
CA SER A 137 0.05 16.86 -3.43
C SER A 137 0.99 15.81 -2.84
N PHE A 138 0.47 14.67 -2.37
CA PHE A 138 1.30 13.55 -1.92
C PHE A 138 2.19 13.01 -3.03
N ARG A 139 1.65 12.90 -4.26
CA ARG A 139 2.38 12.42 -5.43
C ARG A 139 3.43 13.43 -5.90
N GLU A 140 3.07 14.71 -6.02
CA GLU A 140 3.96 15.79 -6.47
C GLU A 140 5.13 16.01 -5.51
N GLN A 141 4.89 15.96 -4.21
CA GLN A 141 5.92 16.15 -3.18
C GLN A 141 6.71 14.87 -2.89
N GLN A 142 6.39 13.76 -3.54
CA GLN A 142 7.02 12.45 -3.36
C GLN A 142 7.19 12.07 -1.89
N ILE A 143 6.11 12.19 -1.10
CA ILE A 143 6.20 12.05 0.35
C ILE A 143 6.80 10.70 0.77
N GLN A 144 7.78 10.79 1.66
CA GLN A 144 8.48 9.66 2.26
C GLN A 144 8.40 9.76 3.77
N ILE A 145 8.19 8.62 4.42
CA ILE A 145 8.14 8.53 5.87
C ILE A 145 9.26 7.59 6.32
N SER A 146 10.04 7.98 7.32
CA SER A 146 11.04 7.11 7.92
C SER A 146 10.34 5.92 8.59
N LEU A 147 10.81 4.71 8.32
CA LEU A 147 10.33 3.50 9.02
C LEU A 147 10.67 3.57 10.52
N ASP A 148 11.63 4.40 10.92
CA ASP A 148 12.10 4.54 12.30
C ASP A 148 11.48 5.72 13.04
N GLU A 149 10.57 6.44 12.40
CA GLU A 149 9.89 7.56 13.03
C GLU A 149 9.22 7.08 14.33
N SER A 150 9.61 7.68 15.45
CA SER A 150 9.09 7.29 16.78
C SER A 150 7.61 7.61 16.97
N THR A 151 7.09 8.54 16.17
CA THR A 151 5.68 9.00 16.15
C THR A 151 5.07 8.77 14.78
N GLY A 152 3.76 8.64 14.69
CA GLY A 152 3.05 8.36 13.44
C GLY A 152 2.39 6.98 13.47
N ILE A 153 1.10 6.95 13.13
CA ILE A 153 0.32 5.71 13.03
C ILE A 153 0.90 4.81 11.93
N ILE A 154 1.12 5.36 10.73
CA ILE A 154 1.69 4.64 9.57
C ILE A 154 3.01 3.93 9.91
N PRO A 155 4.08 4.60 10.41
CA PRO A 155 5.33 3.92 10.73
C PRO A 155 5.19 2.93 11.90
N TRP A 156 4.28 3.15 12.85
CA TRP A 156 4.00 2.17 13.90
C TRP A 156 3.35 0.90 13.34
N VAL A 157 2.36 1.03 12.45
CA VAL A 157 1.71 -0.10 11.79
C VAL A 157 2.72 -0.86 10.92
N ALA A 158 3.58 -0.15 10.17
CA ALA A 158 4.63 -0.76 9.35
C ALA A 158 5.56 -1.67 10.16
N ARG A 159 5.95 -1.23 11.37
CA ARG A 159 6.89 -1.97 12.23
C ARG A 159 6.23 -3.10 12.99
N THR A 160 5.00 -2.91 13.46
CA THR A 160 4.33 -3.87 14.34
C THR A 160 3.52 -4.91 13.58
N GLY A 161 3.11 -4.62 12.36
CA GLY A 161 2.18 -5.44 11.57
C GLY A 161 0.81 -5.55 12.21
N LYS A 162 0.43 -4.61 13.09
CA LYS A 162 -0.87 -4.57 13.76
C LYS A 162 -1.71 -3.40 13.24
N PRO A 163 -3.03 -3.60 13.03
CA PRO A 163 -3.91 -2.50 12.69
C PRO A 163 -4.00 -1.50 13.85
N LEU A 164 -4.24 -0.23 13.52
CA LEU A 164 -4.48 0.83 14.49
C LEU A 164 -5.71 1.64 14.06
N LEU A 165 -6.68 1.75 14.97
CA LEU A 165 -7.87 2.57 14.80
C LEU A 165 -7.84 3.74 15.80
N ALA A 166 -7.93 4.96 15.28
CA ALA A 166 -8.05 6.19 16.03
C ALA A 166 -9.35 6.92 15.64
N ASN A 167 -10.45 6.60 16.33
CA ASN A 167 -11.74 7.27 16.09
C ASN A 167 -11.82 8.73 16.59
N ASP A 168 -10.84 9.16 17.38
CA ASP A 168 -10.56 10.56 17.71
C ASP A 168 -9.05 10.75 17.74
N VAL A 169 -8.48 11.27 16.65
CA VAL A 169 -7.03 11.39 16.48
C VAL A 169 -6.36 12.28 17.53
N ARG A 170 -7.10 13.18 18.17
CA ARG A 170 -6.57 14.05 19.25
C ARG A 170 -6.23 13.27 20.52
N LYS A 171 -6.81 12.08 20.67
CA LYS A 171 -6.56 11.18 21.81
C LYS A 171 -5.52 10.11 21.52
N GLU A 172 -5.08 9.99 20.26
CA GLU A 172 -4.11 8.98 19.84
C GLU A 172 -2.69 9.55 19.94
N PRO A 173 -1.84 9.06 20.86
CA PRO A 173 -0.47 9.58 21.03
C PRO A 173 0.43 9.42 19.81
N LEU A 174 0.15 8.45 18.95
CA LEU A 174 0.90 8.21 17.72
C LEU A 174 0.42 9.08 16.55
N TYR A 175 -0.68 9.82 16.68
CA TYR A 175 -1.19 10.62 15.59
C TYR A 175 -0.25 11.77 15.23
N LYS A 176 -0.03 11.93 13.92
CA LYS A 176 0.72 13.04 13.33
C LYS A 176 -0.12 13.63 12.21
N PRO A 177 -0.41 14.94 12.20
CA PRO A 177 -1.16 15.57 11.12
C PRO A 177 -0.49 15.35 9.76
N SER A 178 -1.32 15.31 8.71
CA SER A 178 -0.84 15.28 7.33
C SER A 178 0.15 16.42 7.07
N PRO A 179 1.27 16.20 6.35
CA PRO A 179 2.18 17.26 5.97
C PRO A 179 1.60 18.20 4.89
N VAL A 180 0.50 17.80 4.25
CA VAL A 180 -0.19 18.56 3.20
C VAL A 180 -1.64 18.85 3.58
N PRO A 181 -2.19 20.03 3.21
CA PRO A 181 -3.58 20.38 3.47
C PRO A 181 -4.55 19.53 2.63
N PRO A 182 -5.83 19.43 3.03
CA PRO A 182 -6.43 20.00 4.24
C PRO A 182 -5.97 19.29 5.52
N TYR A 183 -5.94 20.00 6.66
CA TYR A 183 -5.50 19.45 7.97
C TYR A 183 -6.69 19.12 8.87
N ASP A 184 -7.64 18.36 8.35
CA ASP A 184 -8.99 18.19 8.87
C ASP A 184 -9.32 16.74 9.26
N THR A 185 -8.31 15.87 9.37
CA THR A 185 -8.51 14.49 9.84
C THR A 185 -8.97 14.48 11.29
N SER A 186 -10.11 13.84 11.56
CA SER A 186 -10.69 13.65 12.89
C SER A 186 -10.64 12.19 13.34
N SER A 187 -10.67 11.25 12.39
CA SER A 187 -10.46 9.83 12.64
C SER A 187 -9.60 9.19 11.55
N GLU A 188 -8.86 8.14 11.92
CA GLU A 188 -7.92 7.43 11.06
C GLU A 188 -7.91 5.93 11.40
N VAL A 189 -7.84 5.08 10.37
CA VAL A 189 -7.53 3.66 10.53
C VAL A 189 -6.44 3.27 9.54
N ALA A 190 -5.39 2.64 10.06
CA ALA A 190 -4.27 2.15 9.28
C ALA A 190 -4.17 0.63 9.42
N LEU A 191 -4.14 -0.05 8.27
CA LEU A 191 -4.20 -1.49 8.16
C LEU A 191 -2.94 -2.02 7.47
N PRO A 192 -2.26 -3.02 8.07
CA PRO A 192 -1.06 -3.60 7.47
C PRO A 192 -1.44 -4.56 6.35
N LEU A 193 -0.89 -4.35 5.17
CA LEU A 193 -0.98 -5.26 4.03
C LEU A 193 0.21 -6.22 4.11
N SER A 194 0.02 -7.32 4.86
CA SER A 194 1.09 -8.24 5.22
C SER A 194 1.01 -9.55 4.45
N TYR A 195 2.17 -10.09 4.08
CA TYR A 195 2.31 -11.42 3.50
C TYR A 195 3.49 -12.15 4.14
N GLY A 196 3.29 -13.42 4.54
CA GLY A 196 4.37 -14.22 5.13
C GLY A 196 4.89 -13.68 6.49
N GLY A 197 4.08 -12.89 7.20
CA GLY A 197 4.45 -12.27 8.47
C GLY A 197 5.17 -10.92 8.36
N GLU A 198 5.41 -10.43 7.14
CA GLU A 198 6.03 -9.12 6.89
C GLU A 198 5.01 -8.13 6.31
N THR A 199 5.02 -6.89 6.81
CA THR A 199 4.19 -5.80 6.26
C THR A 199 4.88 -5.21 5.03
N GLN A 200 4.27 -5.40 3.87
CA GLN A 200 4.81 -4.95 2.58
C GLN A 200 4.22 -3.60 2.15
N ALA A 201 3.01 -3.31 2.60
CA ALA A 201 2.32 -2.07 2.34
C ALA A 201 1.35 -1.72 3.48
N ILE A 202 0.84 -0.51 3.46
CA ILE A 202 -0.16 -0.02 4.42
C ILE A 202 -1.32 0.58 3.64
N LEU A 203 -2.54 0.23 4.06
CA LEU A 203 -3.76 0.91 3.68
C LEU A 203 -4.14 1.87 4.80
N ASP A 204 -4.17 3.15 4.49
CA ASP A 204 -4.52 4.23 5.40
C ASP A 204 -5.84 4.88 4.97
N LEU A 205 -6.78 4.98 5.89
CA LEU A 205 -8.10 5.57 5.66
C LEU A 205 -8.32 6.67 6.69
N GLN A 206 -8.72 7.85 6.22
CA GLN A 206 -8.96 8.99 7.10
C GLN A 206 -10.31 9.63 6.81
N SER A 207 -10.93 10.14 7.87
CA SER A 207 -12.20 10.86 7.81
C SER A 207 -12.10 12.20 8.55
N THR A 208 -12.89 13.16 8.09
CA THR A 208 -13.05 14.46 8.74
C THR A 208 -14.04 14.41 9.91
N GLU A 209 -14.73 13.28 10.09
CA GLU A 209 -15.67 13.04 11.18
C GLU A 209 -15.04 12.21 12.31
N TYR A 210 -15.49 12.45 13.54
CA TYR A 210 -15.14 11.60 14.69
C TYR A 210 -15.98 10.32 14.67
N ASN A 211 -15.40 9.20 15.11
CA ASN A 211 -16.06 7.89 15.13
C ASN A 211 -16.58 7.42 13.77
N ALA A 212 -15.87 7.75 12.69
CA ALA A 212 -16.27 7.39 11.34
C ALA A 212 -16.10 5.89 11.02
N PHE A 213 -15.32 5.16 11.82
CA PHE A 213 -15.05 3.73 11.60
C PHE A 213 -15.71 2.91 12.71
N ASP A 214 -16.73 2.14 12.33
CA ASP A 214 -17.37 1.19 13.24
C ASP A 214 -16.67 -0.18 13.20
N GLU A 215 -17.01 -1.06 14.16
CA GLU A 215 -16.39 -2.39 14.24
C GLU A 215 -16.65 -3.28 13.00
N LYS A 216 -17.78 -3.06 12.31
CA LYS A 216 -18.14 -3.85 11.12
C LYS A 216 -17.29 -3.43 9.94
N ASP A 217 -17.14 -2.13 9.74
CA ASP A 217 -16.29 -1.56 8.70
C ASP A 217 -14.86 -2.02 8.87
N VAL A 218 -14.30 -1.90 10.08
CA VAL A 218 -12.93 -2.36 10.36
C VAL A 218 -12.77 -3.86 10.09
N SER A 219 -13.73 -4.69 10.50
CA SER A 219 -13.67 -6.14 10.23
C SER A 219 -13.66 -6.46 8.73
N ILE A 220 -14.45 -5.73 7.93
CA ILE A 220 -14.49 -5.90 6.47
C ILE A 220 -13.19 -5.40 5.83
N LEU A 221 -12.68 -4.25 6.27
CA LEU A 221 -11.45 -3.66 5.76
C LEU A 221 -10.22 -4.52 6.10
N GLU A 222 -10.17 -5.14 7.28
CA GLU A 222 -9.16 -6.12 7.65
C GLU A 222 -9.20 -7.35 6.72
N ALA A 223 -10.40 -7.87 6.42
CA ALA A 223 -10.56 -8.97 5.49
C ALA A 223 -10.09 -8.59 4.07
N LEU A 224 -10.44 -7.39 3.60
CA LEU A 224 -9.98 -6.86 2.31
C LEU A 224 -8.46 -6.65 2.30
N SER A 225 -7.87 -6.21 3.40
CA SER A 225 -6.43 -5.96 3.53
C SER A 225 -5.60 -7.21 3.23
N ALA A 226 -6.03 -8.38 3.71
CA ALA A 226 -5.37 -9.65 3.41
C ALA A 226 -5.40 -9.98 1.90
N SER A 227 -6.55 -9.80 1.25
CA SER A 227 -6.71 -10.00 -0.19
C SER A 227 -5.88 -9.02 -1.03
N ILE A 228 -5.88 -7.74 -0.64
CA ILE A 228 -5.12 -6.68 -1.29
C ILE A 228 -3.62 -6.99 -1.18
N ALA A 229 -3.14 -7.42 -0.02
CA ALA A 229 -1.73 -7.80 0.16
C ALA A 229 -1.30 -8.91 -0.81
N ILE A 230 -2.14 -9.92 -1.03
CA ILE A 230 -1.88 -11.01 -1.99
C ILE A 230 -1.84 -10.46 -3.42
N ALA A 231 -2.81 -9.64 -3.80
CA ALA A 231 -2.87 -9.04 -5.14
C ALA A 231 -1.64 -8.17 -5.42
N LEU A 232 -1.28 -7.29 -4.49
CA LEU A 232 -0.09 -6.42 -4.58
C LEU A 232 1.19 -7.23 -4.74
N ARG A 233 1.31 -8.32 -3.98
CA ARG A 233 2.46 -9.23 -4.10
C ARG A 233 2.52 -9.87 -5.48
N ASN A 234 1.40 -10.38 -5.99
CA ASN A 234 1.35 -11.02 -7.31
C ASN A 234 1.68 -10.03 -8.43
N ALA A 235 1.09 -8.83 -8.40
CA ALA A 235 1.39 -7.75 -9.35
C ALA A 235 2.86 -7.30 -9.26
N SER A 236 3.41 -7.16 -8.04
CA SER A 236 4.83 -6.81 -7.84
C SER A 236 5.78 -7.88 -8.36
N LEU A 237 5.48 -9.16 -8.12
CA LEU A 237 6.25 -10.29 -8.65
C LEU A 237 6.19 -10.32 -10.17
N TYR A 238 5.01 -10.11 -10.76
CA TYR A 238 4.84 -10.05 -12.21
C TYR A 238 5.64 -8.90 -12.83
N ARG A 239 5.58 -7.69 -12.23
CA ARG A 239 6.39 -6.53 -12.65
C ARG A 239 7.89 -6.84 -12.59
N SER A 240 8.35 -7.49 -11.52
CA SER A 240 9.76 -7.88 -11.37
C SER A 240 10.21 -8.89 -12.43
N GLU A 241 9.37 -9.88 -12.75
CA GLU A 241 9.66 -10.85 -13.81
C GLU A 241 9.67 -10.21 -15.20
N GLN A 242 8.74 -9.30 -15.49
CA GLN A 242 8.75 -8.53 -16.73
C GLN A 242 10.03 -7.70 -16.87
N TRP A 243 10.41 -7.00 -15.79
CA TRP A 243 11.65 -6.24 -15.74
C TRP A 243 12.88 -7.11 -16.01
N ARG A 244 12.98 -8.27 -15.34
CA ARG A 244 14.10 -9.21 -15.54
C ARG A 244 14.20 -9.69 -16.99
N ARG A 245 13.05 -9.97 -17.62
CA ARG A 245 13.01 -10.35 -19.04
C ARG A 245 13.50 -9.22 -19.93
N GLN A 246 13.00 -8.01 -19.71
CA GLN A 246 13.41 -6.83 -20.47
C GLN A 246 14.92 -6.59 -20.38
N VAL A 247 15.47 -6.63 -19.16
CA VAL A 247 16.91 -6.54 -18.93
C VAL A 247 17.68 -7.65 -19.65
N ALA A 248 17.21 -8.90 -19.59
CA ALA A 248 17.85 -10.02 -20.27
C ALA A 248 17.81 -9.91 -21.81
N ASP A 249 16.70 -9.42 -22.37
CA ASP A 249 16.58 -9.17 -23.81
C ASP A 249 17.56 -8.08 -24.26
N SER A 250 17.68 -6.98 -23.52
CA SER A 250 18.69 -5.94 -23.80
C SER A 250 20.13 -6.46 -23.69
N PHE A 251 20.44 -7.31 -22.71
CA PHE A 251 21.75 -7.97 -22.65
C PHE A 251 22.03 -8.85 -23.89
N ARG A 252 21.02 -9.57 -24.39
CA ARG A 252 21.16 -10.38 -25.61
C ARG A 252 21.41 -9.50 -26.83
N ASP A 253 20.74 -8.36 -26.94
CA ASP A 253 20.92 -7.43 -28.06
C ASP A 253 22.33 -6.84 -28.07
N VAL A 254 22.85 -6.44 -26.91
CA VAL A 254 24.27 -6.05 -26.74
C VAL A 254 25.21 -7.19 -27.13
N ALA A 255 24.94 -8.43 -26.67
CA ALA A 255 25.78 -9.58 -27.00
C ALA A 255 25.79 -9.91 -28.50
N ASN A 256 24.69 -9.66 -29.21
CA ASN A 256 24.63 -9.83 -30.66
C ASN A 256 25.49 -8.80 -31.41
N LEU A 257 25.57 -7.57 -30.89
CA LEU A 257 26.47 -6.54 -31.45
C LEU A 257 27.94 -6.92 -31.30
N LEU A 258 28.32 -7.67 -30.25
CA LEU A 258 29.68 -8.20 -30.12
C LEU A 258 30.06 -9.18 -31.23
N ASN A 259 29.07 -9.86 -31.83
CA ASN A 259 29.29 -10.84 -32.90
C ASN A 259 29.25 -10.23 -34.30
N ALA A 260 28.66 -9.05 -34.45
CA ALA A 260 28.81 -8.26 -35.65
C ALA A 260 30.18 -7.57 -35.59
N ASN A 261 30.94 -7.51 -36.68
CA ASN A 261 32.23 -6.81 -36.74
C ASN A 261 32.05 -5.28 -36.63
N VAL A 262 31.55 -4.83 -35.48
CA VAL A 262 31.16 -3.47 -35.14
C VAL A 262 32.37 -2.77 -34.50
N THR A 263 32.50 -1.47 -34.72
CA THR A 263 33.59 -0.69 -34.11
C THR A 263 33.38 -0.56 -32.59
N LEU A 264 34.45 -0.33 -31.82
CA LEU A 264 34.35 -0.16 -30.37
C LEU A 264 33.39 0.98 -29.99
N ASP A 265 33.44 2.10 -30.72
CA ASP A 265 32.60 3.27 -30.44
C ASP A 265 31.11 2.95 -30.65
N GLU A 266 30.76 2.25 -31.73
CA GLU A 266 29.39 1.81 -32.01
C GLU A 266 28.88 0.82 -30.94
N LEU A 267 29.75 -0.05 -30.42
CA LEU A 267 29.43 -0.99 -29.34
C LEU A 267 29.16 -0.24 -28.03
N LEU A 268 30.06 0.65 -27.60
CA LEU A 268 29.92 1.42 -26.36
C LEU A 268 28.67 2.30 -26.38
N ASN A 269 28.38 2.95 -27.51
CA ASN A 269 27.16 3.72 -27.71
C ASN A 269 25.90 2.85 -27.52
N SER A 270 25.90 1.67 -28.11
CA SER A 270 24.76 0.75 -28.04
C SER A 270 24.56 0.21 -26.62
N ILE A 271 25.64 -0.07 -25.89
CA ILE A 271 25.58 -0.48 -24.48
C ILE A 271 24.92 0.61 -23.63
N LEU A 272 25.37 1.86 -23.73
CA LEU A 272 24.80 2.95 -22.94
C LEU A 272 23.36 3.26 -23.33
N SER A 273 23.04 3.22 -24.63
CA SER A 273 21.67 3.37 -25.12
C SER A 273 20.73 2.29 -24.58
N GLU A 274 21.17 1.02 -24.51
CA GLU A 274 20.37 -0.05 -23.92
C GLU A 274 20.27 0.06 -22.40
N LEU A 275 21.34 0.50 -21.71
CA LEU A 275 21.29 0.76 -20.28
C LEU A 275 20.28 1.85 -19.94
N GLU A 276 20.25 2.95 -20.70
CA GLU A 276 19.33 4.08 -20.49
C GLU A 276 17.86 3.74 -20.76
N LYS A 277 17.58 2.78 -21.65
CA LYS A 277 16.21 2.26 -21.84
C LYS A 277 15.73 1.47 -20.62
N ASN A 278 16.65 0.85 -19.89
CA ASN A 278 16.36 -0.06 -18.78
C ASN A 278 16.71 0.53 -17.42
N LEU A 279 17.27 1.72 -17.33
CA LEU A 279 17.57 2.37 -16.07
C LEU A 279 17.20 3.84 -16.24
N PRO A 280 16.36 4.41 -15.36
CA PRO A 280 16.10 5.84 -15.38
C PRO A 280 17.37 6.56 -14.89
N CYS A 281 18.30 6.82 -15.80
CA CYS A 281 19.48 7.63 -15.58
C CYS A 281 19.44 8.87 -16.46
N GLU A 282 19.87 10.00 -15.89
CA GLU A 282 19.93 11.29 -16.58
C GLU A 282 21.21 11.45 -17.40
N ALA A 283 22.24 10.68 -17.04
CA ALA A 283 23.52 10.64 -17.72
C ALA A 283 24.23 9.31 -17.46
N SER A 284 25.06 8.90 -18.42
CA SER A 284 25.82 7.65 -18.36
C SER A 284 27.19 7.85 -19.00
N ALA A 285 28.17 7.07 -18.56
CA ALA A 285 29.51 7.10 -19.13
C ALA A 285 30.27 5.80 -18.91
N ILE A 286 31.19 5.53 -19.85
CA ILE A 286 32.15 4.44 -19.78
C ILE A 286 33.55 5.04 -19.85
N TRP A 287 34.38 4.67 -18.88
CA TRP A 287 35.80 4.98 -18.88
C TRP A 287 36.59 3.73 -19.24
N LEU A 288 37.71 3.91 -19.96
CA LEU A 288 38.61 2.82 -20.35
C LEU A 288 40.06 3.27 -20.14
N TYR A 289 40.92 2.33 -19.76
CA TYR A 289 42.36 2.55 -19.77
C TYR A 289 42.88 2.59 -21.21
N GLU A 290 43.61 3.64 -21.57
CA GLU A 290 44.43 3.66 -22.77
C GLU A 290 45.73 2.88 -22.56
N GLU A 291 46.21 2.21 -23.61
CA GLU A 291 47.58 1.69 -23.66
C GLU A 291 48.55 2.80 -24.03
N ASP A 292 48.95 3.62 -23.06
CA ASP A 292 50.05 4.58 -23.23
C ASP A 292 51.35 4.05 -22.58
N PRO A 293 52.41 3.76 -23.37
CA PRO A 293 53.73 3.38 -22.86
C PRO A 293 54.43 4.48 -22.04
N GLN A 294 54.02 5.75 -22.12
CA GLN A 294 54.72 6.89 -21.51
C GLN A 294 54.20 7.30 -20.12
N HIS A 295 53.02 6.84 -19.71
CA HIS A 295 52.41 7.18 -18.42
C HIS A 295 52.15 5.93 -17.57
N PRO A 296 53.07 5.53 -16.66
CA PRO A 296 53.01 4.25 -15.95
C PRO A 296 51.93 4.17 -14.85
N ASN A 297 51.30 5.28 -14.44
CA ASN A 297 50.24 5.28 -13.43
C ASN A 297 48.86 5.01 -14.07
N ALA A 298 48.12 4.04 -13.52
CA ALA A 298 46.79 3.66 -14.02
C ALA A 298 45.81 4.84 -14.04
N SER A 299 45.83 5.70 -13.02
CA SER A 299 44.95 6.88 -12.89
C SER A 299 45.16 7.95 -13.97
N ASP A 300 46.30 7.99 -14.65
CA ASP A 300 46.56 8.90 -15.77
C ASP A 300 46.22 8.28 -17.14
N ARG A 301 45.89 6.99 -17.16
CA ARG A 301 45.52 6.26 -18.38
C ARG A 301 44.02 6.14 -18.56
N LEU A 302 43.21 6.52 -17.57
CA LEU A 302 41.76 6.40 -17.63
C LEU A 302 41.18 7.53 -18.49
N ARG A 303 40.63 7.19 -19.65
CA ARG A 303 39.90 8.14 -20.50
C ARG A 303 38.40 7.90 -20.44
N LEU A 304 37.62 8.96 -20.64
CA LEU A 304 36.22 8.82 -20.97
C LEU A 304 36.10 8.27 -22.40
N ALA A 305 35.67 7.01 -22.51
CA ALA A 305 35.53 6.32 -23.80
C ALA A 305 34.19 6.64 -24.47
N TYR A 306 33.13 6.81 -23.68
CA TYR A 306 31.83 7.22 -24.19
C TYR A 306 30.99 7.89 -23.10
N SER A 307 30.11 8.81 -23.47
CA SER A 307 29.17 9.48 -22.56
C SER A 307 27.86 9.85 -23.24
N HIS A 308 26.80 9.89 -22.45
CA HIS A 308 25.52 10.49 -22.82
C HIS A 308 25.13 11.56 -21.78
N GLY A 309 24.58 12.67 -22.27
CA GLY A 309 24.17 13.82 -21.45
C GLY A 309 25.22 14.92 -21.30
N PHE A 310 26.47 14.69 -21.71
CA PHE A 310 27.56 15.67 -21.63
C PHE A 310 28.69 15.35 -22.62
N THR A 311 29.53 16.35 -22.92
CA THR A 311 30.68 16.20 -23.83
C THR A 311 31.95 15.79 -23.09
N VAL A 312 32.87 15.17 -23.82
CA VAL A 312 34.17 14.73 -23.29
C VAL A 312 35.00 15.93 -22.79
N GLU A 313 35.00 17.04 -23.53
CA GLU A 313 35.74 18.26 -23.14
C GLU A 313 35.19 18.87 -21.85
N HIS A 314 33.88 18.77 -21.63
CA HIS A 314 33.27 19.24 -20.38
C HIS A 314 33.69 18.37 -19.21
N MET A 315 33.63 17.05 -19.35
CA MET A 315 34.03 16.13 -18.28
C MET A 315 35.52 16.25 -17.92
N ASN A 316 36.40 16.41 -18.91
CA ASN A 316 37.83 16.59 -18.65
C ASN A 316 38.09 17.85 -17.82
N ARG A 317 37.41 18.96 -18.12
CA ARG A 317 37.51 20.19 -17.32
C ARG A 317 37.05 19.98 -15.88
N VAL A 318 35.97 19.23 -15.66
CA VAL A 318 35.46 18.90 -14.32
C VAL A 318 36.49 18.09 -13.54
N LEU A 319 37.07 17.05 -14.14
CA LEU A 319 38.08 16.19 -13.50
C LEU A 319 39.40 16.92 -13.22
N GLU A 320 39.76 17.93 -14.02
CA GLU A 320 40.92 18.79 -13.78
C GLU A 320 40.69 19.80 -12.64
N GLN A 321 39.45 20.31 -12.52
CA GLN A 321 39.09 21.36 -11.56
C GLN A 321 38.62 20.83 -10.21
N ASP A 322 38.10 19.60 -10.18
CA ASP A 322 37.59 18.93 -8.99
C ASP A 322 38.37 17.63 -8.68
N PRO A 323 39.42 17.72 -7.84
CA PRO A 323 40.18 16.54 -7.42
C PRO A 323 39.34 15.50 -6.68
N VAL A 324 38.22 15.90 -6.07
CA VAL A 324 37.37 15.00 -5.28
C VAL A 324 36.56 14.09 -6.20
N ALA A 325 36.03 14.65 -7.30
CA ALA A 325 35.35 13.86 -8.34
C ALA A 325 36.27 12.79 -8.94
N ARG A 326 37.55 13.14 -9.15
CA ARG A 326 38.58 12.20 -9.62
C ARG A 326 38.89 11.12 -8.59
N GLN A 327 39.02 11.49 -7.32
CA GLN A 327 39.26 10.53 -6.24
C GLN A 327 38.11 9.52 -6.08
N TRP A 328 36.86 9.97 -6.30
CA TRP A 328 35.69 9.09 -6.27
C TRP A 328 35.71 8.04 -7.40
N LEU A 329 36.11 8.43 -8.62
CA LEU A 329 36.35 7.51 -9.74
C LEU A 329 37.43 6.49 -9.40
N GLU A 330 38.58 6.95 -8.90
CA GLU A 330 39.70 6.07 -8.54
C GLU A 330 39.33 5.08 -7.42
N ALA A 331 38.54 5.51 -6.44
CA ALA A 331 38.02 4.63 -5.40
C ALA A 331 37.08 3.55 -5.99
N SER A 332 36.25 3.93 -6.95
CA SER A 332 35.30 3.02 -7.61
C SER A 332 36.02 1.96 -8.47
N LEU A 333 37.12 2.32 -9.15
CA LEU A 333 37.93 1.40 -9.95
C LEU A 333 38.55 0.26 -9.14
N ASN A 334 38.93 0.55 -7.89
CA ASN A 334 39.59 -0.40 -6.99
C ASN A 334 38.59 -1.23 -6.16
N SER A 335 37.29 -0.99 -6.31
CA SER A 335 36.26 -1.71 -5.58
C SER A 335 35.96 -3.07 -6.22
N THR A 336 35.71 -4.09 -5.40
CA THR A 336 35.24 -5.41 -5.87
C THR A 336 33.74 -5.45 -6.12
N GLU A 337 33.00 -4.45 -5.64
CA GLU A 337 31.55 -4.32 -5.78
C GLU A 337 31.19 -2.95 -6.38
N PRO A 338 30.04 -2.82 -7.05
CA PRO A 338 29.55 -1.52 -7.49
C PRO A 338 29.49 -0.51 -6.34
N THR A 339 30.08 0.66 -6.54
CA THR A 339 30.11 1.76 -5.59
C THR A 339 28.87 2.63 -5.80
N ILE A 340 27.99 2.68 -4.81
CA ILE A 340 26.80 3.56 -4.81
C ILE A 340 27.13 4.81 -3.99
N ARG A 341 26.99 5.98 -4.62
CA ARG A 341 27.11 7.28 -3.96
C ARG A 341 25.90 7.52 -3.06
N ARG A 342 26.15 7.88 -1.80
CA ARG A 342 25.15 8.37 -0.84
C ARG A 342 25.10 9.90 -0.84
N PRO A 343 23.99 10.53 -0.40
CA PRO A 343 23.90 11.99 -0.28
C PRO A 343 25.00 12.65 0.57
N THR A 344 25.57 11.90 1.52
CA THR A 344 26.68 12.33 2.38
C THR A 344 28.05 12.21 1.73
N ASP A 345 28.16 11.47 0.62
CA ASP A 345 29.41 11.29 -0.10
C ASP A 345 29.66 12.52 -0.99
N PRO A 346 30.93 12.82 -1.35
CA PRO A 346 31.22 13.89 -2.28
C PRO A 346 30.53 13.71 -3.64
N LEU A 347 30.39 14.79 -4.41
CA LEU A 347 29.87 14.71 -5.77
C LEU A 347 30.81 13.83 -6.61
N GLY A 348 30.22 12.89 -7.35
CA GLY A 348 30.93 12.16 -8.39
C GLY A 348 31.08 13.03 -9.66
N PRO A 349 31.84 12.54 -10.64
CA PRO A 349 32.15 13.29 -11.88
C PRO A 349 30.89 13.73 -12.64
N LEU A 350 29.89 12.85 -12.73
CA LEU A 350 28.62 13.13 -13.41
C LEU A 350 27.82 14.24 -12.71
N GLY A 351 27.74 14.18 -11.38
CA GLY A 351 27.01 15.17 -10.59
C GLY A 351 27.67 16.55 -10.63
N ALA A 352 29.01 16.58 -10.57
CA ALA A 352 29.77 17.82 -10.73
C ALA A 352 29.67 18.38 -12.16
N ALA A 353 29.63 17.53 -13.19
CA ALA A 353 29.52 17.97 -14.57
C ALA A 353 28.13 18.53 -14.93
N LEU A 354 27.06 18.04 -14.29
CA LEU A 354 25.69 18.40 -14.60
C LEU A 354 25.05 19.31 -13.54
N ASP A 355 25.83 19.81 -12.58
CA ASP A 355 25.35 20.63 -11.45
C ASP A 355 24.19 19.97 -10.69
N PHE A 356 24.28 18.66 -10.46
CA PHE A 356 23.28 17.95 -9.67
C PHE A 356 23.32 18.38 -8.20
N SER A 357 22.13 18.42 -7.59
CA SER A 357 21.99 18.65 -6.15
C SER A 357 22.68 17.53 -5.36
N PRO A 358 23.28 17.80 -4.19
CA PRO A 358 24.03 16.80 -3.41
C PRO A 358 23.23 15.54 -2.99
N ASP A 359 21.91 15.57 -3.05
CA ASP A 359 21.00 14.46 -2.77
C ASP A 359 20.80 13.49 -3.95
N TYR A 360 21.44 13.72 -5.10
CA TYR A 360 21.38 12.81 -6.24
C TYR A 360 22.03 11.44 -5.95
N SER A 361 21.65 10.42 -6.71
CA SER A 361 22.24 9.07 -6.60
C SER A 361 23.06 8.73 -7.84
N SER A 362 24.20 8.06 -7.67
CA SER A 362 24.98 7.49 -8.77
C SER A 362 25.57 6.14 -8.39
N ILE A 363 25.80 5.30 -9.39
CA ILE A 363 26.46 4.01 -9.24
C ILE A 363 27.62 3.93 -10.24
N ALA A 364 28.76 3.43 -9.78
CA ALA A 364 29.91 3.11 -10.62
C ALA A 364 30.38 1.69 -10.34
N ALA A 365 30.86 0.99 -11.36
CA ALA A 365 31.44 -0.34 -11.22
C ALA A 365 32.64 -0.46 -12.16
N PRO A 366 33.74 -1.10 -11.72
CA PRO A 366 34.88 -1.31 -12.60
C PRO A 366 34.52 -2.29 -13.71
N LEU A 367 34.97 -2.00 -14.93
CA LEU A 367 34.82 -2.89 -16.07
C LEU A 367 35.94 -3.94 -15.99
N MET A 368 35.59 -5.22 -15.81
CA MET A 368 36.57 -6.28 -15.55
C MET A 368 36.63 -7.31 -16.68
N SER A 369 37.84 -7.71 -17.07
CA SER A 369 38.11 -8.92 -17.86
C SER A 369 38.91 -9.91 -17.01
N GLY A 370 38.21 -10.91 -16.45
CA GLY A 370 38.80 -11.81 -15.45
C GLY A 370 39.22 -11.04 -14.19
N LYS A 371 40.53 -10.92 -13.96
CA LYS A 371 41.09 -10.16 -12.82
C LYS A 371 41.64 -8.79 -13.20
N GLN A 372 41.61 -8.43 -14.48
CA GLN A 372 42.15 -7.17 -14.98
C GLN A 372 41.02 -6.15 -15.12
N SER A 373 41.20 -4.96 -14.53
CA SER A 373 40.33 -3.81 -14.79
C SER A 373 40.68 -3.22 -16.15
N LEU A 374 39.65 -2.99 -16.96
CA LEU A 374 39.70 -2.34 -18.27
C LEU A 374 39.38 -0.84 -18.18
N GLY A 375 38.80 -0.39 -17.06
CA GLY A 375 38.43 1.00 -16.77
C GLY A 375 37.26 1.10 -15.82
#